data_AF-A0A3L6G0G6-F1
#
_entry.id   AF-A0A3L6G0G6-F1
#
_cell.length_a   1.000
_cell.length_b   1.000
_cell.length_c   1.000
_cell.angle_alpha   90.00
_cell.angle_beta   90.00
_cell.angle_gamma   90.00
#
_symmetry.space_group_name_H-M   'P 1'
#
loop_
_entity.id
_entity.type
_entity.pdbx_description
1 polymer ?
#
loop_
_entity_poly.entity_id
_entity_poly.type
_entity_poly.pdbx_seq_one_letter_code
_entity_poly.pdbx_strand_id
1 'polypeptide(L)'
;MYLRPNAFTVGRPTCPSRSSTASDVKRGVSCGLVVVPETSSPVSTPTPRTRLLLACCCCGSRPSDPAPPMPPQPNGGKVTPNLAMDAEATRLLNLTVLQRLDPAVEDILITAAHVTLYDFNIDLNQWSRKDVEGSLFVVKRNSQPRFQFIVMNRRNTDNLVEDLLSDFEYELQPPYLLYRNASQEVNGIWFYNQQDCEAVASLFGR
;
A
#
# COMPACT_ATOMS: atom_id res chain seq x y z
N MET A 1 0.71 -49.40 -30.99
CA MET A 1 0.76 -48.16 -31.80
C MET A 1 0.20 -47.04 -30.96
N TYR A 2 1.08 -46.17 -30.46
CA TYR A 2 0.70 -45.04 -29.61
C TYR A 2 0.09 -43.94 -30.47
N LEU A 3 -1.14 -43.53 -30.13
CA LEU A 3 -1.82 -42.39 -30.73
C LEU A 3 -1.20 -41.09 -30.21
N ARG A 4 -0.81 -40.23 -31.14
CA ARG A 4 -0.25 -38.89 -30.91
C ARG A 4 -1.35 -37.93 -30.43
N PRO A 5 -1.09 -37.02 -29.47
CA PRO A 5 -2.00 -35.93 -29.14
C PRO A 5 -1.91 -34.79 -30.18
N ASN A 6 -3.06 -34.19 -30.46
CA ASN A 6 -3.25 -33.03 -31.33
C ASN A 6 -2.39 -31.84 -30.91
N ALA A 7 -1.65 -31.28 -31.87
CA ALA A 7 -1.02 -29.97 -31.76
C ALA A 7 -2.09 -28.89 -31.99
N PHE A 8 -2.40 -28.10 -30.95
CA PHE A 8 -3.07 -26.81 -31.12
C PHE A 8 -2.00 -25.73 -31.30
N THR A 9 -1.95 -25.17 -32.50
CA THR A 9 -1.17 -23.97 -32.80
C THR A 9 -1.82 -22.77 -32.12
N VAL A 10 -1.10 -22.15 -31.18
CA VAL A 10 -1.47 -20.84 -30.61
C VAL A 10 -1.20 -19.78 -31.68
N GLY A 11 -2.26 -19.31 -32.34
CA GLY A 11 -2.19 -18.14 -33.21
C GLY A 11 -1.88 -16.90 -32.37
N ARG A 12 -0.74 -16.25 -32.64
CA ARG A 12 -0.47 -14.89 -32.14
C ARG A 12 -1.39 -13.90 -32.88
N PRO A 13 -2.15 -13.04 -32.20
CA PRO A 13 -2.76 -11.90 -32.86
C PRO A 13 -1.68 -10.90 -33.27
N THR A 14 -1.60 -10.61 -34.57
CA THR A 14 -0.77 -9.55 -35.13
C THR A 14 -1.43 -8.19 -34.86
N CYS A 15 -0.74 -7.29 -34.16
CA CYS A 15 -1.14 -5.90 -34.04
C CYS A 15 -1.08 -5.21 -35.42
N PRO A 16 -2.09 -4.42 -35.83
CA PRO A 16 -1.98 -3.57 -37.00
C PRO A 16 -0.98 -2.45 -36.73
N SER A 17 -0.03 -2.30 -37.65
CA SER A 17 0.98 -1.24 -37.68
C SER A 17 0.34 0.14 -37.71
N ARG A 18 0.74 1.00 -36.77
CA ARG A 18 0.35 2.40 -36.68
C ARG A 18 1.17 3.22 -37.69
N SER A 19 0.52 3.82 -38.67
CA SER A 19 1.11 4.88 -39.52
C SER A 19 0.17 6.10 -39.57
N SER A 20 0.79 7.28 -39.42
CA SER A 20 0.29 8.64 -39.71
C SER A 20 -0.90 9.17 -38.91
N THR A 21 -1.08 10.45 -38.62
CA THR A 21 -0.31 11.72 -38.61
C THR A 21 -1.16 12.70 -37.77
N ALA A 22 -0.55 13.73 -37.21
CA ALA A 22 -1.27 14.83 -36.56
C ALA A 22 -2.19 15.60 -37.54
N SER A 23 -3.39 15.99 -37.08
CA SER A 23 -4.05 17.31 -37.24
C SER A 23 -5.58 17.24 -37.07
N ASP A 24 -6.11 18.26 -36.37
CA ASP A 24 -7.51 18.76 -36.34
C ASP A 24 -8.62 17.93 -35.65
N VAL A 25 -9.67 18.49 -35.04
CA VAL A 25 -9.98 19.69 -34.23
C VAL A 25 -11.43 19.47 -33.77
N LYS A 26 -11.74 19.82 -32.51
CA LYS A 26 -13.06 20.12 -31.89
C LYS A 26 -14.28 19.24 -32.27
N ARG A 27 -14.87 18.61 -31.24
CA ARG A 27 -16.30 18.77 -30.85
C ARG A 27 -16.50 18.21 -29.44
N GLY A 28 -17.07 19.03 -28.57
CA GLY A 28 -17.45 18.63 -27.23
C GLY A 28 -18.55 17.56 -27.25
N VAL A 29 -18.44 16.59 -26.36
CA VAL A 29 -19.56 15.76 -25.94
C VAL A 29 -19.50 15.72 -24.42
N SER A 30 -20.55 16.29 -23.82
CA SER A 30 -20.87 16.21 -22.41
C SER A 30 -21.12 14.75 -22.04
N CYS A 31 -20.36 14.19 -21.10
CA CYS A 31 -20.70 12.89 -20.52
C CYS A 31 -21.83 13.10 -19.50
N GLY A 32 -23.07 12.91 -19.95
CA GLY A 32 -24.23 12.78 -19.09
C GLY A 32 -24.29 11.39 -18.45
N LEU A 33 -24.76 11.34 -17.20
CA LEU A 33 -25.13 10.13 -16.48
C LEU A 33 -26.16 9.31 -17.30
N VAL A 34 -25.91 8.02 -17.50
CA VAL A 34 -26.94 7.08 -17.93
C VAL A 34 -27.19 6.11 -16.76
N VAL A 35 -28.33 6.29 -16.10
CA VAL A 35 -28.87 5.32 -15.14
C VAL A 35 -29.60 4.24 -15.94
N VAL A 36 -29.21 2.98 -15.79
CA VAL A 36 -29.94 1.84 -16.34
C VAL A 36 -30.46 1.00 -15.16
N PRO A 37 -31.78 0.71 -15.07
CA PRO A 37 -32.33 -0.07 -13.97
C PRO A 37 -32.10 -1.58 -14.17
N GLU A 38 -31.87 -2.26 -13.05
CA GLU A 38 -31.70 -3.73 -12.93
C GLU A 38 -32.95 -4.52 -13.33
N THR A 39 -32.72 -5.72 -13.87
CA THR A 39 -33.70 -6.82 -13.84
C THR A 39 -33.01 -8.12 -13.38
N SER A 40 -33.32 -8.55 -12.15
CA SER A 40 -33.66 -9.92 -11.66
C SER A 40 -33.07 -11.13 -12.42
N SER A 41 -32.47 -12.20 -11.86
CA SER A 41 -32.25 -12.73 -10.50
C SER A 41 -31.20 -13.90 -10.61
N PRO A 42 -31.14 -14.94 -9.73
CA PRO A 42 -30.01 -15.21 -8.83
C PRO A 42 -29.23 -16.50 -9.17
N VAL A 43 -27.98 -16.65 -8.67
CA VAL A 43 -27.51 -17.84 -7.90
C VAL A 43 -25.97 -17.83 -7.74
N SER A 44 -25.54 -18.18 -6.52
CA SER A 44 -24.22 -18.67 -6.09
C SER A 44 -22.99 -17.77 -6.31
N THR A 45 -22.66 -17.06 -5.23
CA THR A 45 -21.38 -16.41 -4.95
C THR A 45 -20.19 -17.38 -5.00
N PRO A 46 -19.08 -16.95 -5.61
CA PRO A 46 -17.82 -16.88 -4.90
C PRO A 46 -17.52 -15.39 -4.65
N THR A 47 -17.27 -15.06 -3.40
CA THR A 47 -16.71 -13.80 -2.95
C THR A 47 -15.64 -13.31 -3.93
N PRO A 48 -15.72 -12.07 -4.46
CA PRO A 48 -14.59 -11.56 -5.21
C PRO A 48 -13.46 -11.38 -4.20
N ARG A 49 -12.41 -12.18 -4.40
CA ARG A 49 -11.09 -11.90 -3.86
C ARG A 49 -10.70 -10.51 -4.35
N THR A 50 -11.02 -9.49 -3.57
CA THR A 50 -10.28 -8.25 -3.60
C THR A 50 -8.84 -8.68 -3.31
N ARG A 51 -7.99 -8.55 -4.33
CA ARG A 51 -6.62 -8.08 -4.16
C ARG A 51 -6.74 -6.58 -3.90
N LEU A 52 -5.72 -5.92 -3.34
CA LEU A 52 -5.63 -4.46 -3.36
C LEU A 52 -5.70 -4.04 -4.83
N LEU A 53 -6.89 -3.71 -5.26
CA LEU A 53 -7.19 -3.12 -6.52
C LEU A 53 -7.73 -1.79 -6.07
N LEU A 54 -6.83 -0.82 -6.04
CA LEU A 54 -7.15 0.59 -6.08
C LEU A 54 -7.84 0.95 -7.44
N ALA A 55 -8.52 0.00 -8.09
CA ALA A 55 -9.17 0.18 -9.38
C ALA A 55 -10.52 -0.53 -9.39
N CYS A 56 -11.56 0.28 -9.56
CA CYS A 56 -12.86 -0.14 -10.07
C CYS A 56 -12.68 -0.90 -11.40
N CYS A 57 -13.51 -1.93 -11.61
CA CYS A 57 -13.35 -2.93 -12.65
C CYS A 57 -13.40 -2.37 -14.10
N CYS A 58 -12.71 -3.09 -15.01
CA CYS A 58 -12.96 -3.16 -16.46
C CYS A 58 -12.50 -2.00 -17.37
N CYS A 59 -11.19 -1.83 -17.58
CA CYS A 59 -10.57 -1.74 -18.91
C CYS A 59 -9.05 -1.61 -18.78
N GLY A 60 -8.30 -2.21 -19.71
CA GLY A 60 -6.84 -2.23 -19.70
C GLY A 60 -6.24 -0.85 -19.93
N SER A 61 -6.05 -0.09 -18.85
CA SER A 61 -5.16 1.06 -18.63
C SER A 61 -5.47 1.54 -17.21
N ARG A 62 -4.71 1.12 -16.19
CA ARG A 62 -4.96 1.59 -14.81
C ARG A 62 -4.75 3.11 -14.78
N PRO A 63 -5.76 3.92 -14.40
CA PRO A 63 -5.47 5.24 -13.88
C PRO A 63 -4.64 5.00 -12.62
N SER A 64 -3.43 5.52 -12.55
CA SER A 64 -2.71 5.62 -11.28
C SER A 64 -3.57 6.46 -10.36
N ASP A 65 -4.01 5.91 -9.23
CA ASP A 65 -4.72 6.68 -8.22
C ASP A 65 -3.93 7.94 -7.85
N PRO A 66 -4.61 9.05 -7.53
CA PRO A 66 -3.92 10.26 -7.11
C PRO A 66 -3.06 9.91 -5.90
N ALA A 67 -1.76 10.16 -5.94
CA ALA A 67 -0.90 9.96 -4.77
C ALA A 67 -1.23 10.99 -3.68
N PRO A 68 -1.00 10.69 -2.38
CA PRO A 68 -1.18 11.67 -1.32
C PRO A 68 -0.23 12.86 -1.51
N PRO A 69 -0.57 14.06 -1.02
CA PRO A 69 0.32 15.22 -1.08
C PRO A 69 1.53 15.06 -0.15
N MET A 70 2.74 15.33 -0.67
CA MET A 70 3.98 15.22 0.11
C MET A 70 4.04 16.25 1.25
N PRO A 71 4.51 15.87 2.45
CA PRO A 71 4.76 16.83 3.51
C PRO A 71 6.01 17.68 3.23
N PRO A 72 6.05 18.93 3.71
CA PRO A 72 7.22 19.80 3.55
C PRO A 72 8.45 19.18 4.24
N GLN A 73 9.54 19.02 3.49
CA GLN A 73 10.80 18.48 4.02
C GLN A 73 11.60 19.58 4.73
N PRO A 74 12.01 19.41 6.00
CA PRO A 74 13.01 20.26 6.59
C PRO A 74 14.39 19.95 5.99
N ASN A 75 15.11 20.96 5.51
CA ASN A 75 16.53 20.84 5.13
C ASN A 75 17.35 20.50 6.39
N GLY A 76 17.64 19.22 6.62
CA GLY A 76 18.39 18.74 7.78
C GLY A 76 19.57 17.88 7.37
N GLY A 77 20.78 18.37 7.62
CA GLY A 77 22.04 17.69 7.31
C GLY A 77 22.13 16.29 7.91
N LYS A 78 22.66 15.36 7.12
CA LYS A 78 22.87 13.96 7.46
C LYS A 78 23.97 13.85 8.52
N VAL A 79 23.58 13.81 9.79
CA VAL A 79 24.49 13.49 10.89
C VAL A 79 24.51 11.97 11.04
N THR A 80 25.64 11.34 10.74
CA THR A 80 25.86 9.91 10.99
C THR A 80 26.62 9.75 12.33
N PRO A 81 25.97 9.33 13.43
CA PRO A 81 26.69 8.93 14.64
C PRO A 81 27.27 7.51 14.47
N ASN A 82 28.31 7.17 15.23
CA ASN A 82 29.15 5.97 15.11
C ASN A 82 28.31 4.67 15.23
N LEU A 83 28.22 3.89 14.15
CA LEU A 83 26.94 3.22 13.78
C LEU A 83 26.65 1.84 14.39
N ALA A 84 27.63 1.07 14.90
CA ALA A 84 27.42 -0.37 15.15
C ALA A 84 27.02 -0.73 16.59
N MET A 85 27.71 -0.18 17.60
CA MET A 85 27.37 -0.43 19.01
C MET A 85 26.10 0.32 19.43
N ASP A 86 25.91 1.53 18.93
CA ASP A 86 24.73 2.35 19.22
C ASP A 86 23.46 1.78 18.59
N ALA A 87 23.56 1.07 17.46
CA ALA A 87 22.40 0.46 16.80
C ALA A 87 21.77 -0.63 17.65
N GLU A 88 22.57 -1.52 18.26
CA GLU A 88 22.04 -2.58 19.13
C GLU A 88 21.47 -2.00 20.43
N ALA A 89 22.17 -1.05 21.05
CA ALA A 89 21.65 -0.36 22.23
C ALA A 89 20.33 0.38 21.94
N THR A 90 20.24 1.06 20.79
CA THR A 90 19.02 1.74 20.35
C THR A 90 17.90 0.74 20.07
N ARG A 91 18.20 -0.39 19.45
CA ARG A 91 17.23 -1.47 19.21
C ARG A 91 16.68 -2.03 20.52
N LEU A 92 17.53 -2.29 21.51
CA LEU A 92 17.11 -2.78 22.83
C LEU A 92 16.24 -1.77 23.60
N LEU A 93 16.59 -0.47 23.51
CA LEU A 93 15.78 0.60 24.09
C LEU A 93 14.40 0.66 23.43
N ASN A 94 14.35 0.64 22.10
CA ASN A 94 13.10 0.63 21.35
C ASN A 94 12.27 -0.61 21.66
N LEU A 95 12.88 -1.79 21.75
CA LEU A 95 12.20 -3.03 22.09
C LEU A 95 11.60 -2.94 23.49
N THR A 96 12.32 -2.40 24.47
CA THR A 96 11.82 -2.21 25.83
C THR A 96 10.61 -1.26 25.85
N VAL A 97 10.62 -0.20 25.04
CA VAL A 97 9.48 0.71 24.92
C VAL A 97 8.27 0.00 24.30
N LEU A 98 8.47 -0.75 23.23
CA LEU A 98 7.39 -1.50 22.57
C LEU A 98 6.83 -2.62 23.46
N GLN A 99 7.67 -3.30 24.23
CA GLN A 99 7.24 -4.33 25.20
C GLN A 99 6.41 -3.78 26.35
N ARG A 100 6.57 -2.49 26.70
CA ARG A 100 5.68 -1.83 27.67
C ARG A 100 4.30 -1.55 27.10
N LEU A 101 4.20 -1.34 25.78
CA LEU A 101 2.92 -1.16 25.09
C LEU A 101 2.24 -2.51 24.84
N ASP A 102 3.01 -3.50 24.39
CA ASP A 102 2.55 -4.86 24.16
C ASP A 102 3.60 -5.90 24.60
N PRO A 103 3.37 -6.60 25.73
CA PRO A 103 4.26 -7.65 26.23
C PRO A 103 4.46 -8.83 25.28
N ALA A 104 3.59 -9.00 24.27
CA ALA A 104 3.72 -10.06 23.28
C ALA A 104 4.79 -9.79 22.22
N VAL A 105 5.35 -8.56 22.16
CA VAL A 105 6.41 -8.18 21.21
C VAL A 105 7.69 -8.97 21.52
N GLU A 106 8.06 -9.83 20.59
CA GLU A 106 9.23 -10.70 20.64
C GLU A 106 10.45 -9.98 20.07
N ASP A 107 10.31 -9.34 18.90
CA ASP A 107 11.42 -8.74 18.19
C ASP A 107 11.00 -7.61 17.22
N ILE A 108 11.94 -6.73 16.86
CA ILE A 108 11.76 -5.67 15.86
C ILE A 108 12.40 -6.09 14.54
N LEU A 109 11.60 -6.20 13.48
CA LEU A 109 12.08 -6.60 12.16
C LEU A 109 12.69 -5.43 11.41
N ILE A 110 11.97 -4.31 11.32
CA ILE A 110 12.39 -3.07 10.64
C ILE A 110 11.94 -1.85 11.43
N THR A 111 12.75 -0.79 11.37
CA THR A 111 12.44 0.53 11.90
C THR A 111 12.53 1.58 10.80
N ALA A 112 11.55 2.47 10.71
CA ALA A 112 11.62 3.67 9.87
C ALA A 112 11.59 4.91 10.77
N ALA A 113 12.52 5.83 10.54
CA ALA A 113 12.73 6.96 11.45
C ALA A 113 11.54 7.93 11.49
N HIS A 114 10.95 8.19 10.33
CA HIS A 114 9.85 9.13 10.19
C HIS A 114 8.88 8.75 9.07
N VAL A 115 7.61 8.60 9.45
CA VAL A 115 6.47 8.39 8.57
C VAL A 115 5.33 9.35 8.89
N THR A 116 4.48 9.62 7.90
CA THR A 116 3.21 10.35 8.06
C THR A 116 2.09 9.54 7.43
N LEU A 117 0.95 9.45 8.13
CA LEU A 117 -0.21 8.71 7.64
C LEU A 117 -1.24 9.60 6.95
N TYR A 118 -1.90 9.01 5.98
CA TYR A 118 -3.00 9.59 5.21
C TYR A 118 -4.14 8.57 5.09
N ASP A 119 -5.37 9.06 5.12
CA ASP A 119 -6.58 8.34 4.72
C ASP A 119 -7.04 8.81 3.35
N PHE A 120 -7.55 7.88 2.55
CA PHE A 120 -8.23 8.22 1.32
C PHE A 120 -9.73 8.16 1.53
N ASN A 121 -10.40 9.30 1.36
CA ASN A 121 -11.84 9.38 1.34
C ASN A 121 -12.34 8.97 -0.05
N ILE A 122 -13.01 7.81 -0.11
CA ILE A 122 -13.52 7.24 -1.36
C ILE A 122 -14.64 8.10 -1.95
N ASP A 123 -15.51 8.67 -1.11
CA ASP A 123 -16.67 9.46 -1.55
C ASP A 123 -16.23 10.79 -2.19
N LEU A 124 -15.20 11.42 -1.62
CA LEU A 124 -14.63 12.68 -2.10
C LEU A 124 -13.47 12.49 -3.08
N ASN A 125 -13.01 11.25 -3.26
CA ASN A 125 -11.84 10.89 -4.06
C ASN A 125 -10.62 11.77 -3.71
N GLN A 126 -10.36 11.94 -2.41
CA GLN A 126 -9.35 12.86 -1.88
C GLN A 126 -8.58 12.25 -0.72
N TRP A 127 -7.29 12.55 -0.65
CA TRP A 127 -6.44 12.23 0.49
C TRP A 127 -6.55 13.28 1.59
N SER A 128 -6.76 12.82 2.82
CA SER A 128 -6.63 13.60 4.05
C SER A 128 -5.40 13.14 4.83
N ARG A 129 -4.76 14.08 5.53
CA ARG A 129 -3.65 13.77 6.42
C ARG A 129 -4.21 13.35 7.78
N LYS A 130 -3.79 12.19 8.29
CA LYS A 130 -4.11 11.77 9.66
C LYS A 130 -3.25 12.50 10.67
N ASP A 131 -3.73 12.65 11.91
CA ASP A 131 -2.94 13.16 13.04
C ASP A 131 -1.98 12.09 13.62
N VAL A 132 -1.34 11.32 12.73
CA VAL A 132 -0.39 10.26 13.08
C VAL A 132 0.88 10.47 12.28
N GLU A 133 1.91 10.95 12.98
CA GLU A 133 3.23 11.25 12.41
C GLU A 133 4.31 10.85 13.42
N GLY A 134 5.25 10.01 13.01
CA GLY A 134 6.20 9.45 13.96
C GLY A 134 7.11 8.37 13.41
N SER A 135 7.61 7.50 14.27
CA SER A 135 8.50 6.41 13.88
C SER A 135 7.70 5.12 13.71
N LEU A 136 7.99 4.36 12.66
CA LEU A 136 7.32 3.09 12.36
C LEU A 136 8.21 1.91 12.75
N PHE A 137 7.60 0.92 13.39
CA PHE A 137 8.24 -0.31 13.83
C PHE A 137 7.45 -1.50 13.30
N VAL A 138 8.08 -2.36 12.51
CA VAL A 138 7.50 -3.66 12.16
C VAL A 138 7.97 -4.66 13.21
N VAL A 139 7.03 -5.29 13.91
CA VAL A 139 7.30 -6.17 15.05
C VAL A 139 6.84 -7.59 14.78
N LYS A 140 7.57 -8.54 15.37
CA LYS A 140 7.19 -9.95 15.49
C LYS A 140 6.66 -10.19 16.90
N ARG A 141 5.54 -10.91 17.00
CA ARG A 141 4.87 -11.21 18.27
C ARG A 141 4.85 -12.70 18.54
N ASN A 142 4.78 -13.06 19.83
CA ASN A 142 4.65 -14.44 20.27
C ASN A 142 3.18 -14.94 20.24
N SER A 143 2.21 -14.03 20.20
CA SER A 143 0.76 -14.29 20.10
C SER A 143 0.22 -13.91 18.72
N GLN A 144 -1.03 -14.29 18.42
CA GLN A 144 -1.71 -13.86 17.19
C GLN A 144 -2.30 -12.45 17.39
N PRO A 145 -2.19 -11.54 16.40
CA PRO A 145 -1.44 -11.65 15.14
C PRO A 145 0.08 -11.64 15.31
N ARG A 146 0.77 -12.53 14.57
CA ARG A 146 2.22 -12.79 14.64
C ARG A 146 3.07 -11.61 14.16
N PHE A 147 2.54 -10.80 13.27
CA PHE A 147 3.22 -9.63 12.72
C PHE A 147 2.28 -8.44 12.81
N GLN A 148 2.83 -7.32 13.23
CA GLN A 148 2.14 -6.04 13.31
C GLN A 148 3.12 -4.94 12.92
N PHE A 149 2.61 -3.80 12.50
CA PHE A 149 3.40 -2.58 12.53
C PHE A 149 2.77 -1.56 13.46
N ILE A 150 3.63 -0.80 14.11
CA ILE A 150 3.27 0.20 15.11
C ILE A 150 3.87 1.52 14.64
N VAL A 151 3.04 2.56 14.55
CA VAL A 151 3.52 3.93 14.37
C VAL A 151 3.42 4.63 15.71
N MET A 152 4.57 4.86 16.33
CA MET A 152 4.66 5.63 17.56
C MET A 152 4.48 7.10 17.24
N ASN A 153 3.32 7.64 17.63
CA ASN A 153 2.95 9.00 17.30
C ASN A 153 3.78 10.00 18.12
N ARG A 154 4.28 11.04 17.46
CA ARG A 154 5.03 12.13 18.11
C ARG A 154 4.17 13.37 18.33
N ARG A 155 2.96 13.43 17.73
CA ARG A 155 2.02 14.55 17.84
C ARG A 155 1.15 14.44 19.09
N ASN A 156 0.71 13.23 19.42
CA ASN A 156 -0.13 12.90 20.55
C ASN A 156 0.24 11.51 21.10
N THR A 157 -0.50 11.01 22.09
CA THR A 157 -0.27 9.69 22.72
C THR A 157 -0.92 8.52 22.00
N ASP A 158 -1.69 8.79 20.94
CA ASP A 158 -2.47 7.80 20.22
C ASP A 158 -1.62 7.19 19.11
N ASN A 159 -0.99 6.07 19.46
CA ASN A 159 -0.21 5.27 18.53
C ASN A 159 -1.13 4.48 17.59
N LEU A 160 -0.70 4.30 16.34
CA LEU A 160 -1.37 3.41 15.42
C LEU A 160 -0.76 2.01 15.52
N VAL A 161 -1.60 0.99 15.64
CA VAL A 161 -1.21 -0.42 15.57
C VAL A 161 -2.05 -1.07 14.49
N GLU A 162 -1.39 -1.71 13.53
CA GLU A 162 -2.05 -2.37 12.40
C GLU A 162 -1.55 -3.80 12.26
N ASP A 163 -2.50 -4.70 12.00
CA ASP A 163 -2.27 -6.14 11.91
C ASP A 163 -1.80 -6.53 10.51
N LEU A 164 -0.62 -7.15 10.43
CA LEU A 164 -0.11 -7.70 9.18
C LEU A 164 -0.63 -9.13 9.04
N LEU A 165 -1.83 -9.24 8.48
CA LEU A 165 -2.49 -10.52 8.17
C LEU A 165 -1.96 -11.11 6.86
N SER A 166 -2.21 -12.40 6.63
CA SER A 166 -1.74 -13.09 5.41
C SER A 166 -2.41 -12.59 4.12
N ASP A 167 -3.57 -11.95 4.26
CA ASP A 167 -4.31 -11.28 3.20
C ASP A 167 -4.10 -9.76 3.21
N PHE A 168 -3.04 -9.27 3.88
CA PHE A 168 -2.70 -7.86 3.87
C PHE A 168 -2.37 -7.41 2.45
N GLU A 169 -3.14 -6.46 1.97
CA GLU A 169 -3.02 -5.97 0.62
C GLU A 169 -2.34 -4.59 0.62
N TYR A 170 -1.26 -4.46 -0.16
CA TYR A 170 -0.47 -3.25 -0.26
C TYR A 170 -0.03 -2.95 -1.69
N GLU A 171 0.19 -1.68 -2.00
CA GLU A 171 0.77 -1.19 -3.25
C GLU A 171 1.91 -0.23 -2.93
N LEU A 172 3.09 -0.49 -3.51
CA LEU A 172 4.25 0.35 -3.33
C LEU A 172 4.33 1.40 -4.44
N GLN A 173 4.23 2.67 -4.06
CA GLN A 173 4.42 3.82 -4.94
C GLN A 173 5.42 4.77 -4.29
N PRO A 174 6.73 4.46 -4.31
CA PRO A 174 7.73 5.21 -3.55
C PRO A 174 7.63 6.71 -3.81
N PRO A 175 7.63 7.57 -2.77
CA PRO A 175 7.93 7.29 -1.36
C PRO A 175 6.73 6.83 -0.49
N TYR A 176 5.63 6.40 -1.11
CA TYR A 176 4.40 5.95 -0.44
C TYR A 176 4.24 4.43 -0.43
N LEU A 177 3.72 3.92 0.68
CA LEU A 177 3.16 2.57 0.78
C LEU A 177 1.66 2.73 1.02
N LEU A 178 0.86 2.29 0.05
CA LEU A 178 -0.59 2.30 0.14
C LEU A 178 -1.06 0.93 0.62
N TYR A 179 -2.01 0.87 1.54
CA TYR A 179 -2.55 -0.39 2.04
C TYR A 179 -4.02 -0.25 2.40
N ARG A 180 -4.69 -1.39 2.57
CA ARG A 180 -6.05 -1.45 3.10
C ARG A 180 -6.07 -2.16 4.43
N ASN A 181 -6.73 -1.56 5.40
CA ASN A 181 -6.86 -2.13 6.74
C ASN A 181 -8.04 -3.11 6.82
N ALA A 182 -8.20 -3.75 7.99
CA ALA A 182 -9.32 -4.67 8.25
C ALA A 182 -10.70 -4.01 8.09
N SER A 183 -10.80 -2.71 8.39
CA SER A 183 -12.00 -1.88 8.20
C SER A 183 -12.28 -1.50 6.75
N GLN A 184 -11.50 -2.03 5.79
CA GLN A 184 -11.64 -1.77 4.36
C GLN A 184 -11.31 -0.32 3.95
N GLU A 185 -10.68 0.45 4.83
CA GLU A 185 -10.23 1.82 4.56
C GLU A 185 -8.89 1.81 3.81
N VAL A 186 -8.78 2.70 2.83
CA VAL A 186 -7.55 2.90 2.06
C VAL A 186 -6.67 3.91 2.80
N ASN A 187 -5.45 3.50 3.09
CA ASN A 187 -4.47 4.26 3.84
C ASN A 187 -3.18 4.42 3.04
N GLY A 188 -2.49 5.53 3.27
CA GLY A 188 -1.20 5.83 2.68
C GLY A 188 -0.17 6.15 3.77
N ILE A 189 0.98 5.50 3.73
CA ILE A 189 2.12 5.81 4.59
C ILE A 189 3.16 6.49 3.72
N TRP A 190 3.44 7.75 4.02
CA TRP A 190 4.57 8.46 3.43
C TRP A 190 5.83 8.25 4.27
N PHE A 191 6.94 7.93 3.63
CA PHE A 191 8.23 7.74 4.29
C PHE A 191 9.17 8.90 4.00
N TYR A 192 9.86 9.38 5.03
CA TYR A 192 10.93 10.37 4.85
C TYR A 192 12.10 9.81 4.05
N ASN A 193 12.47 8.56 4.32
CA ASN A 193 13.50 7.84 3.57
C ASN A 193 12.84 6.79 2.67
N GLN A 194 13.01 6.92 1.37
CA GLN A 194 12.50 5.94 0.39
C GLN A 194 13.06 4.53 0.64
N GLN A 195 14.29 4.41 1.13
CA GLN A 195 14.89 3.09 1.41
C GLN A 195 14.12 2.36 2.52
N ASP A 196 13.60 3.08 3.51
CA ASP A 196 12.78 2.51 4.57
C ASP A 196 11.45 2.00 4.00
N CYS A 197 10.86 2.73 3.04
CA CYS A 197 9.63 2.35 2.33
C CYS A 197 9.79 1.01 1.59
N GLU A 198 10.86 0.87 0.80
CA GLU A 198 11.17 -0.35 0.07
C GLU A 198 11.48 -1.52 1.01
N ALA A 199 12.22 -1.27 2.09
CA ALA A 199 12.55 -2.30 3.08
C ALA A 199 11.29 -2.83 3.78
N VAL A 200 10.38 -1.94 4.21
CA VAL A 200 9.09 -2.32 4.81
C VAL A 200 8.24 -3.12 3.82
N ALA A 201 8.11 -2.65 2.58
CA ALA A 201 7.35 -3.34 1.55
C ALA A 201 7.91 -4.75 1.23
N SER A 202 9.23 -4.92 1.32
CA SER A 202 9.88 -6.22 1.12
C SER A 202 9.58 -7.23 2.22
N LEU A 203 9.24 -6.77 3.44
CA LEU A 203 8.79 -7.64 4.52
C LEU A 203 7.33 -8.07 4.35
N PHE A 204 6.47 -7.19 3.82
CA PHE A 204 5.05 -7.49 3.68
C PHE A 204 4.77 -8.52 2.58
N GLY A 205 5.68 -8.68 1.62
CA GLY A 205 5.54 -9.64 0.51
C GLY A 205 6.12 -11.04 0.76
N ARG A 206 6.58 -11.34 1.99
CA ARG A 206 7.19 -12.63 2.37
C ARG A 206 6.21 -13.48 3.18
#